data_AF-A0A1E3Q1G3-F1
#
_entry.id   AF-A0A1E3Q1G3-F1
#
_cell.length_a   1.000
_cell.length_b   1.000
_cell.length_c   1.000
_cell.angle_alpha   90.00
_cell.angle_beta   90.00
_cell.angle_gamma   90.00
#
_symmetry.space_group_name_H-M   'P 1'
#
loop_
_entity.id
_entity.type
_entity.pdbx_description
1 polymer ?
#
loop_
_entity_poly.entity_id
_entity_poly.type
_entity_poly.pdbx_seq_one_letter_code
_entity_poly.pdbx_strand_id
1 'polypeptide(L)'
;MATTIEEPDKLEVFALAIAQLPLETLHNERARIENSIDHLQRSNREIEQYIAESEDDKEKNEMNGVIIENEDVIIGQKLRIEMI
;
A
#
# COMPACT_ATOMS: atom_id res chain seq x y z
N MET A 1 20.70 -28.98 -14.74
CA MET A 1 20.19 -27.60 -14.92
C MET A 1 18.93 -27.50 -14.10
N ALA A 2 19.00 -26.86 -12.94
CA ALA A 2 17.81 -26.57 -12.14
C ALA A 2 17.16 -25.32 -12.75
N THR A 3 15.97 -25.48 -13.30
CA THR A 3 15.15 -24.34 -13.72
C THR A 3 14.70 -23.65 -12.44
N THR A 4 15.36 -22.56 -12.06
CA THR A 4 14.83 -21.65 -11.04
C THR A 4 13.53 -21.11 -11.60
N ILE A 5 12.41 -21.59 -11.08
CA ILE A 5 11.11 -20.96 -11.30
C ILE A 5 11.20 -19.67 -10.50
N GLU A 6 11.57 -18.56 -11.15
CA GLU A 6 11.42 -17.24 -10.56
C GLU A 6 9.93 -17.06 -10.24
N GLU A 7 9.60 -16.75 -8.99
CA GLU A 7 8.24 -16.35 -8.65
C GLU A 7 7.86 -15.18 -9.58
N PRO A 8 6.71 -15.27 -10.29
CA PRO A 8 6.31 -14.19 -11.18
C PRO A 8 6.17 -12.89 -10.39
N ASP A 9 6.55 -11.76 -11.00
CA ASP A 9 6.44 -10.45 -10.37
C ASP A 9 5.00 -10.26 -9.87
N LYS A 10 4.84 -9.86 -8.60
CA LYS A 10 3.54 -9.63 -7.97
C LYS A 10 2.68 -8.67 -8.80
N LEU A 11 3.29 -7.72 -9.52
CA LEU A 11 2.59 -6.84 -10.45
C LEU A 11 2.12 -7.58 -11.71
N GLU A 12 2.95 -8.45 -12.31
CA GLU A 12 2.55 -9.25 -13.48
C GLU A 12 1.38 -10.19 -13.15
N VAL A 13 1.42 -10.84 -11.97
CA VAL A 13 0.33 -11.68 -11.50
C VAL A 13 -0.96 -10.86 -11.32
N PHE A 14 -0.85 -9.65 -10.76
CA PHE A 14 -1.99 -8.75 -10.61
C PHE A 14 -2.57 -8.32 -11.96
N ALA A 15 -1.72 -7.93 -12.91
CA ALA A 15 -2.14 -7.54 -14.26
C ALA A 15 -2.95 -8.64 -14.97
N LEU A 16 -2.46 -9.88 -14.90
CA LEU A 16 -3.13 -11.03 -15.50
C LEU A 16 -4.48 -11.33 -14.82
N ALA A 17 -4.55 -11.17 -13.49
CA ALA A 17 -5.78 -11.40 -12.74
C ALA A 17 -6.86 -10.37 -13.06
N ILE A 18 -6.51 -9.08 -13.11
CA ILE A 18 -7.50 -8.01 -13.35
C ILE A 18 -7.99 -7.97 -14.80
N ALA A 19 -7.17 -8.40 -15.77
CA ALA A 19 -7.54 -8.44 -17.19
C ALA A 19 -8.76 -9.33 -17.49
N GLN A 20 -9.12 -10.24 -16.58
CA GLN A 20 -10.24 -11.17 -16.73
C GLN A 20 -11.48 -10.75 -15.91
N LEU A 21 -11.42 -9.65 -15.17
CA LEU A 21 -12.51 -9.23 -14.28
C LEU A 21 -13.54 -8.35 -15.00
N PRO A 22 -14.82 -8.41 -14.60
CA PRO A 22 -15.83 -7.46 -15.05
C PRO A 22 -15.49 -6.01 -14.67
N LEU A 23 -15.88 -5.05 -15.52
CA LEU A 23 -15.66 -3.62 -15.28
C LEU A 23 -16.19 -3.13 -13.93
N GLU A 24 -17.36 -3.61 -13.51
CA GLU A 24 -17.94 -3.29 -12.21
C GLU A 24 -17.04 -3.75 -11.05
N THR A 25 -16.47 -4.96 -11.15
CA THR A 25 -15.52 -5.50 -10.16
C THR A 25 -14.27 -4.63 -10.09
N LEU A 26 -13.76 -4.17 -11.23
CA LEU A 26 -12.60 -3.29 -11.30
C LEU A 26 -12.87 -1.92 -10.66
N HIS A 27 -14.03 -1.31 -10.91
CA HIS A 27 -14.41 -0.06 -10.24
C HIS A 27 -14.55 -0.22 -8.72
N ASN A 28 -15.17 -1.31 -8.26
CA ASN A 28 -15.30 -1.59 -6.82
C ASN A 28 -13.93 -1.83 -6.15
N GLU A 29 -13.02 -2.54 -6.85
CA GLU A 29 -11.64 -2.74 -6.41
C GLU A 29 -10.92 -1.40 -6.27
N ARG A 30 -10.98 -0.54 -7.30
CA ARG A 30 -10.37 0.78 -7.27
C ARG A 30 -10.89 1.63 -6.11
N ALA A 31 -12.21 1.72 -5.94
CA ALA A 31 -12.80 2.48 -4.83
C ALA A 31 -12.37 1.94 -3.45
N ARG A 32 -12.23 0.62 -3.31
CA ARG A 32 -11.72 0.02 -2.08
C ARG A 32 -10.26 0.41 -1.82
N ILE A 33 -9.42 0.41 -2.86
CA ILE A 33 -8.01 0.81 -2.75
C ILE A 33 -7.91 2.31 -2.41
N GLU A 34 -8.69 3.16 -3.06
CA GLU A 34 -8.74 4.61 -2.77
C GLU A 34 -9.10 4.86 -1.30
N ASN A 35 -10.14 4.20 -0.78
CA ASN A 35 -10.51 4.29 0.63
C ASN A 35 -9.37 3.81 1.57
N SER A 36 -8.66 2.73 1.20
CA SER A 36 -7.52 2.25 1.99
C SER A 36 -6.37 3.27 2.03
N ILE A 37 -6.07 3.93 0.90
CA ILE A 37 -5.06 4.99 0.83
C ILE A 37 -5.46 6.15 1.74
N ASP A 38 -6.72 6.60 1.65
CA ASP A 38 -7.22 7.70 2.47
C ASP A 38 -7.11 7.40 3.98
N HIS A 39 -7.42 6.17 4.37
CA HIS A 39 -7.27 5.70 5.74
C HIS A 39 -5.80 5.70 6.19
N LEU A 40 -4.88 5.17 5.38
CA LEU A 40 -3.45 5.15 5.71
C LEU A 40 -2.86 6.56 5.81
N GLN A 41 -3.20 7.45 4.87
CA GLN A 41 -2.76 8.84 4.91
C GLN A 41 -3.30 9.59 6.13
N ARG A 42 -4.54 9.31 6.54
CA ARG A 42 -5.09 9.85 7.78
C ARG A 42 -4.34 9.32 8.99
N SER A 43 -4.08 8.01 9.05
CA SER A 43 -3.29 7.40 10.13
C SER A 43 -1.90 8.02 10.22
N ASN A 44 -1.22 8.24 9.09
CA ASN A 44 0.09 8.88 9.08
C ASN A 44 0.04 10.28 9.68
N ARG A 45 -0.96 11.10 9.31
CA ARG A 45 -1.13 12.45 9.91
C ARG A 45 -1.37 12.39 11.42
N GLU A 46 -2.14 11.42 11.90
CA GLU A 46 -2.39 11.22 13.33
C GLU A 46 -1.10 10.79 14.06
N ILE A 47 -0.28 9.94 13.44
CA ILE A 47 1.03 9.52 13.99
C ILE A 47 2.04 10.68 13.97
N GLU A 48 2.09 11.48 12.90
CA GLU A 48 2.93 12.68 12.82
C GLU A 48 2.64 13.67 13.94
N GLN A 49 1.35 13.88 14.25
CA GLN A 49 0.94 14.70 15.38
C GLN A 49 1.44 14.11 16.71
N TYR A 50 1.28 12.79 16.90
CA TYR A 50 1.77 12.11 18.09
C TYR A 50 3.30 12.23 18.27
N ILE A 51 4.06 12.04 17.19
CA ILE A 51 5.52 12.21 17.18
C ILE A 51 5.92 13.62 17.57
N ALA A 52 5.19 14.64 17.09
CA ALA A 52 5.46 16.04 17.40
C ALA A 52 5.25 16.37 18.88
N GLU A 53 4.35 15.65 19.57
CA GLU A 53 4.01 15.83 20.98
C GLU A 53 4.87 14.96 21.92
N SER A 54 5.50 13.89 21.43
CA SER A 54 6.33 13.00 22.26
C SER A 54 7.68 13.65 22.65
N GLU A 55 8.20 13.30 23.83
CA GLU A 55 9.56 13.64 24.27
C GLU A 55 10.51 12.43 24.20
N ASP A 56 10.00 11.24 23.90
CA ASP A 56 10.80 10.01 23.82
C ASP A 56 11.29 9.74 22.40
N ASP A 57 12.59 9.92 22.18
CA ASP A 57 13.23 9.70 20.87
C ASP A 57 13.11 8.24 20.37
N LYS A 58 13.03 7.26 21.28
CA LYS A 58 12.84 5.86 20.90
C LYS A 58 11.45 5.65 20.33
N GLU A 59 10.44 6.19 20.99
CA GLU A 59 9.05 6.13 20.55
C GLU A 59 8.85 6.85 19.22
N LYS A 60 9.45 8.05 19.07
CA LYS A 60 9.44 8.77 17.79
C LYS A 60 10.02 7.93 16.66
N ASN A 61 11.15 7.26 16.90
CA ASN A 61 11.79 6.45 15.87
C ASN A 61 10.93 5.23 15.48
N GLU A 62 10.29 4.58 16.45
CA GLU A 62 9.37 3.47 16.20
C GLU A 62 8.15 3.93 15.38
N MET A 63 7.54 5.05 15.75
CA MET A 63 6.38 5.62 15.06
C MET A 63 6.71 6.11 13.64
N ASN A 64 7.91 6.66 13.42
CA ASN A 64 8.39 6.97 12.07
C ASN A 64 8.54 5.71 11.21
N GLY A 65 8.96 4.58 11.80
CA GLY A 65 8.99 3.29 11.11
C GLY A 65 7.61 2.87 10.60
N VAL A 66 6.57 3.05 11.42
CA VAL A 66 5.17 2.76 11.04
C VAL A 66 4.72 3.64 9.86
N ILE A 67 5.08 4.93 9.86
CA ILE A 67 4.77 5.83 8.73
C ILE A 67 5.41 5.32 7.44
N ILE A 68 6.69 4.93 7.48
CA ILE A 68 7.42 4.41 6.32
C ILE A 68 6.75 3.13 5.78
N GLU A 69 6.40 2.19 6.66
CA GLU A 69 5.70 0.96 6.26
C GLU A 69 4.34 1.26 5.61
N ASN A 70 3.59 2.23 6.15
CA ASN A 70 2.33 2.67 5.55
C ASN A 70 2.54 3.33 4.18
N GLU A 71 3.61 4.11 4.00
CA GLU A 71 3.96 4.73 2.72
C GLU A 71 4.28 3.69 1.65
N ASP A 72 5.03 2.63 1.99
CA ASP A 72 5.29 1.51 1.09
C ASP A 72 3.99 0.83 0.63
N VAL A 73 3.04 0.64 1.55
CA VAL A 73 1.70 0.11 1.21
C VAL A 73 0.95 1.06 0.29
N ILE A 74 0.96 2.37 0.57
CA ILE A 74 0.32 3.39 -0.27
C ILE A 74 0.91 3.37 -1.68
N ILE A 75 2.24 3.29 -1.83
CA ILE A 75 2.90 3.23 -3.14
C ILE A 75 2.45 2.00 -3.91
N GLY A 76 2.46 0.82 -3.27
CA GLY A 76 1.97 -0.41 -3.90
C GLY A 76 0.50 -0.34 -4.29
N GLN A 77 -0.33 0.33 -3.49
CA GLN A 77 -1.75 0.55 -3.79
C GLN A 77 -1.97 1.52 -4.94
N LYS A 78 -1.20 2.61 -5.03
CA LYS A 78 -1.25 3.55 -6.16
C LYS A 78 -0.87 2.88 -7.48
N LEU A 79 0.18 2.06 -7.49
CA LEU A 79 0.56 1.27 -8.66
C LEU A 79 -0.58 0.35 -9.13
N ARG A 80 -1.30 -0.28 -8.20
CA ARG A 80 -2.47 -1.10 -8.56
C ARG A 80 -3.61 -0.29 -9.17
N ILE A 81 -3.86 0.93 -8.68
CA ILE A 81 -4.86 1.82 -9.29
C ILE A 81 -4.47 2.19 -10.72
N GLU A 82 -3.19 2.44 -11.00
CA GLU A 82 -2.72 2.74 -12.36
C GLU A 82 -2.92 1.59 -13.35
N MET A 83 -3.07 0.37 -12.84
CA MET A 83 -3.30 -0.85 -13.64
C MET A 83 -4.79 -1.16 -13.87
N ILE A 84 -5.70 -0.56 -13.09
CA ILE A 84 -7.15 -0.74 -13.16
C ILE A 84 -7.79 0.30 -14.10
#